data_AF-A0A6J2XZC0-F1
#
_entry.id   AF-A0A6J2XZC0-F1
#
_cell.length_a   1.000
_cell.length_b   1.000
_cell.length_c   1.000
_cell.angle_alpha   90.00
_cell.angle_beta   90.00
_cell.angle_gamma   90.00
#
_symmetry.space_group_name_H-M   'P 1'
#
loop_
_entity.id
_entity.type
_entity.pdbx_description
1 polymer ?
#
loop_
_entity_poly.entity_id
_entity_poly.type
_entity_poly.pdbx_seq_one_letter_code
_entity_poly.pdbx_strand_id
1 'polypeptide(L)'
;MNTISIFRDNFNISILTDKRLKDLLKHTEKILKNKKLIDSLPDQGKNLKDQYEKLLLEAHKRKYQICLDELHTLLNYVEKRRDFVNSWLTKCDMTYQEKPELDEERKIRKVKQRSRSLPILD
;
A
#
# COMPACT_ATOMS: atom_id res chain seq x y z
N MET A 1 1.17 45.46 -27.59
CA MET A 1 1.96 44.86 -26.50
C MET A 1 1.20 43.66 -25.97
N ASN A 2 1.63 42.44 -26.29
CA ASN A 2 1.00 41.22 -25.78
C ASN A 2 1.63 40.87 -24.43
N THR A 3 0.94 41.19 -23.34
CA THR A 3 1.27 40.70 -22.00
C THR A 3 1.07 39.19 -21.97
N ILE A 4 2.17 38.45 -21.96
CA ILE A 4 2.18 37.04 -21.57
C ILE A 4 1.85 37.03 -20.06
N SER A 5 0.57 36.97 -19.71
CA SER A 5 0.11 36.83 -18.33
C SER A 5 0.29 35.37 -17.90
N ILE A 6 1.53 34.95 -17.68
CA ILE A 6 1.79 33.53 -17.42
C ILE A 6 1.16 33.07 -16.11
N PHE A 7 1.18 33.84 -15.01
CA PHE A 7 0.44 33.47 -13.78
C PHE A 7 0.22 34.71 -12.91
N ARG A 8 -1.03 35.17 -12.77
CA ARG A 8 -1.43 36.02 -11.63
C ARG A 8 -1.76 35.09 -10.46
N ASP A 9 -1.05 35.30 -9.36
CA ASP A 9 -1.40 35.02 -7.96
C ASP A 9 -2.05 33.68 -7.59
N ASN A 10 -1.37 32.94 -6.71
CA ASN A 10 -1.93 31.91 -5.82
C ASN A 10 -2.81 30.82 -6.46
N PHE A 11 -2.37 30.26 -7.60
CA PHE A 11 -2.97 29.01 -8.06
C PHE A 11 -2.68 27.91 -7.02
N ASN A 12 -3.73 27.30 -6.46
CA ASN A 12 -3.57 26.24 -5.48
C ASN A 12 -3.08 24.96 -6.21
N ILE A 13 -1.76 24.78 -6.26
CA ILE A 13 -1.08 23.70 -7.00
C ILE A 13 -1.62 22.32 -6.57
N SER A 14 -2.05 22.17 -5.32
CA SER A 14 -2.67 20.95 -4.78
C SER A 14 -3.92 20.49 -5.54
N ILE A 15 -4.69 21.41 -6.14
CA ILE A 15 -5.94 21.11 -6.85
C ILE A 15 -5.68 20.59 -8.28
N LEU A 16 -4.46 20.76 -8.80
CA LEU A 16 -4.12 20.30 -10.15
C LEU A 16 -4.26 18.79 -10.27
N THR A 17 -4.78 18.32 -11.39
CA THR A 17 -4.69 16.91 -11.76
C THR A 17 -3.24 16.55 -12.10
N ASP A 18 -2.84 15.29 -11.93
CA ASP A 18 -1.47 14.84 -12.22
C ASP A 18 -1.06 15.11 -13.67
N LYS A 19 -2.01 14.95 -14.61
CA LYS A 19 -1.79 15.28 -16.02
C LYS A 19 -1.43 16.76 -16.17
N ARG A 20 -2.22 17.66 -15.57
CA ARG A 20 -2.01 19.10 -15.71
C ARG A 20 -0.75 19.57 -14.98
N LEU A 21 -0.44 18.99 -13.83
CA LEU A 21 0.82 19.21 -13.11
C LEU A 21 2.02 18.83 -13.99
N LYS A 22 1.97 17.67 -14.64
CA LYS A 22 3.02 17.20 -15.56
C LYS A 22 3.17 18.10 -16.79
N ASP A 23 2.07 18.54 -17.37
CA ASP A 23 2.07 19.44 -18.53
C ASP A 23 2.68 20.81 -18.16
N LEU A 24 2.31 21.35 -17.00
CA LEU A 24 2.89 22.59 -16.48
C LEU A 24 4.38 22.47 -16.19
N LEU A 25 4.82 21.38 -15.55
CA LEU A 25 6.24 21.10 -15.33
C LEU A 25 7.03 21.13 -16.63
N LYS A 26 6.56 20.41 -17.66
CA LYS A 26 7.22 20.37 -18.97
C LYS A 26 7.23 21.73 -19.64
N HIS A 27 6.14 22.47 -19.55
CA HIS A 27 6.02 23.79 -20.16
C HIS A 27 6.99 24.78 -19.51
N THR A 28 6.98 24.87 -18.18
CA THR A 28 7.86 25.75 -17.41
C THR A 28 9.33 25.39 -17.62
N GLU A 29 9.67 24.10 -17.63
CA GLU A 29 11.03 23.62 -17.94
C GLU A 29 11.47 24.05 -19.34
N LYS A 30 10.58 23.96 -20.34
CA LYS A 30 10.88 24.38 -21.72
C LYS A 30 11.17 25.89 -21.79
N ILE A 31 10.42 26.71 -21.05
CA ILE A 31 10.64 28.16 -20.97
C ILE A 31 11.99 28.44 -20.30
N LEU A 32 12.28 27.79 -19.17
CA LEU A 32 13.54 27.95 -18.42
C LEU A 32 14.78 27.56 -19.24
N LYS A 33 14.67 26.63 -20.19
CA LYS A 33 15.76 26.26 -21.11
C LYS A 33 16.03 27.32 -22.19
N ASN A 34 15.10 28.25 -22.44
CA ASN A 34 15.27 29.29 -23.45
C ASN A 34 15.94 30.54 -22.84
N LYS A 35 17.27 30.56 -22.83
CA LYS A 35 18.07 31.68 -22.27
C LYS A 35 17.67 33.05 -22.82
N LYS A 36 17.49 33.18 -24.14
CA LYS A 36 17.09 34.46 -24.76
C LYS A 36 15.75 34.98 -24.23
N LEU A 37 14.81 34.08 -23.96
CA LEU A 37 13.52 34.43 -23.39
C LEU A 37 13.66 34.81 -21.92
N ILE A 38 14.44 34.06 -21.14
CA ILE A 38 14.70 34.36 -19.73
C ILE A 38 15.41 35.71 -19.56
N ASP A 39 16.40 36.00 -20.39
CA ASP A 39 17.14 37.27 -20.36
C ASP A 39 16.27 38.46 -20.78
N SER A 40 15.17 38.21 -21.51
CA SER A 40 14.18 39.24 -21.88
C SER A 40 13.14 39.51 -20.80
N LEU A 41 13.08 38.69 -19.74
CA LEU A 41 12.14 38.88 -18.63
C LEU A 41 12.70 39.90 -17.62
N PRO A 42 11.83 40.76 -17.05
CA PRO A 42 12.26 41.83 -16.13
C PRO A 42 12.88 41.32 -14.82
N ASP A 43 12.62 40.07 -14.44
CA ASP A 43 13.15 39.42 -13.23
C ASP A 43 14.20 38.34 -13.54
N GLN A 44 14.70 38.29 -14.79
CA GLN A 44 15.60 37.24 -15.27
C GLN A 44 15.05 35.82 -15.01
N GLY A 45 13.72 35.67 -15.03
CA GLY A 45 13.03 34.41 -14.81
C GLY A 45 13.07 33.89 -13.37
N LYS A 46 13.40 34.72 -12.37
CA LYS A 46 13.41 34.33 -10.95
C LYS A 46 12.05 33.78 -10.50
N ASN A 47 10.95 34.48 -10.79
CA ASN A 47 9.60 34.02 -10.44
C ASN A 47 9.26 32.69 -11.14
N LEU A 48 9.71 32.53 -12.39
CA LEU A 48 9.49 31.29 -13.14
C LEU A 48 10.24 30.11 -12.52
N LYS A 49 11.46 30.33 -12.00
CA LYS A 49 12.21 29.31 -11.24
C LYS A 49 11.50 28.95 -9.95
N ASP A 50 11.06 29.93 -9.17
CA ASP A 50 10.31 29.70 -7.92
C ASP A 50 9.02 28.89 -8.18
N GLN A 51 8.32 29.19 -9.28
CA GLN A 51 7.15 28.42 -9.70
C GLN A 51 7.51 27.00 -10.11
N TYR A 52 8.60 26.81 -10.85
CA TYR A 52 9.08 25.49 -11.23
C TYR A 52 9.41 24.62 -10.02
N GLU A 53 10.09 25.19 -9.02
CA GLU A 53 10.40 24.51 -7.76
C GLU A 53 9.14 24.09 -7.00
N LYS A 54 8.13 24.96 -6.93
CA LYS A 54 6.83 24.61 -6.31
C LYS A 54 6.12 23.47 -7.03
N LEU A 55 6.13 23.48 -8.36
CA LEU A 55 5.56 22.39 -9.17
C LEU A 55 6.32 21.07 -8.95
N LEU A 56 7.65 21.12 -8.86
CA LEU A 56 8.49 19.95 -8.58
C LEU A 56 8.18 19.38 -7.19
N LEU A 57 8.14 20.25 -6.18
CA LEU A 57 7.84 19.86 -4.81
C LEU A 57 6.48 19.16 -4.71
N GLU A 58 5.45 19.68 -5.35
CA GLU A 58 4.14 19.03 -5.41
C GLU A 58 4.22 17.65 -6.07
N ALA A 59 4.88 17.53 -7.21
CA ALA A 59 5.02 16.26 -7.91
C ALA A 59 5.77 15.22 -7.06
N HIS A 60 6.76 15.64 -6.30
CA HIS A 60 7.47 14.78 -5.35
C HIS A 60 6.57 14.35 -4.18
N LYS A 61 5.80 15.26 -3.59
CA LYS A 61 4.84 14.95 -2.51
C LYS A 61 3.83 13.88 -2.93
N ARG A 62 3.27 13.99 -4.14
CA ARG A 62 2.30 13.00 -4.66
C ARG A 62 2.91 11.62 -4.85
N LYS A 63 4.11 11.55 -5.43
CA LYS A 63 4.85 10.28 -5.55
C LYS A 63 5.15 9.66 -4.19
N TYR A 64 5.59 10.50 -3.25
CA TYR A 64 5.87 10.06 -1.89
C TYR A 64 4.62 9.49 -1.21
N GLN A 65 3.46 10.15 -1.38
CA GLN A 65 2.19 9.66 -0.85
C GLN A 65 1.82 8.28 -1.43
N ILE A 66 1.96 8.10 -2.74
CA ILE A 66 1.70 6.79 -3.38
C ILE A 66 2.58 5.70 -2.77
N CYS A 67 3.88 5.95 -2.64
CA CYS A 67 4.80 4.99 -2.02
C CYS A 67 4.43 4.68 -0.56
N LEU A 68 3.99 5.68 0.18
CA LEU A 68 3.54 5.51 1.57
C LEU A 68 2.28 4.63 1.64
N ASP A 69 1.33 4.84 0.73
CA ASP A 69 0.10 4.04 0.65
C ASP A 69 0.39 2.58 0.25
N GLU A 70 1.33 2.37 -0.66
CA GLU A 70 1.83 1.04 -1.04
C GLU A 70 2.49 0.32 0.14
N LEU A 71 3.34 1.02 0.90
CA LEU A 71 3.99 0.47 2.10
C LEU A 71 2.95 0.09 3.17
N HIS A 72 1.95 0.93 3.43
CA HIS A 72 0.86 0.60 4.34
C HIS A 72 0.06 -0.62 3.88
N THR A 73 -0.17 -0.74 2.57
CA THR A 73 -0.87 -1.90 2.00
C THR A 73 -0.08 -3.19 2.23
N LEU A 74 1.24 -3.16 2.01
CA LEU A 74 2.12 -4.30 2.27
C LEU A 74 2.18 -4.67 3.75
N LEU A 75 2.26 -3.67 4.64
CA LEU A 75 2.24 -3.90 6.08
C LEU A 75 0.93 -4.58 6.52
N ASN A 76 -0.21 -4.05 6.09
CA ASN A 76 -1.52 -4.62 6.38
C ASN A 76 -1.66 -6.05 5.85
N TYR A 77 -1.08 -6.34 4.68
CA TYR A 77 -1.05 -7.70 4.14
C TYR A 77 -0.24 -8.66 5.03
N VAL A 78 0.93 -8.23 5.50
CA VAL A 78 1.78 -9.04 6.39
C VAL A 78 1.09 -9.32 7.72
N GLU A 79 0.42 -8.32 8.31
CA GLU A 79 -0.34 -8.48 9.55
C GLU A 79 -1.50 -9.46 9.36
N LYS A 80 -2.34 -9.26 8.33
CA LYS A 80 -3.44 -10.18 8.03
C LYS A 80 -2.95 -11.59 7.76
N ARG A 81 -1.85 -11.77 7.02
CA ARG A 81 -1.25 -13.09 6.78
C ARG A 81 -0.86 -13.76 8.08
N ARG A 82 -0.27 -13.03 9.03
CA ARG A 82 0.07 -13.55 10.36
C ARG A 82 -1.19 -14.02 11.08
N ASP A 83 -2.25 -13.23 11.08
CA ASP A 83 -3.52 -13.58 11.73
C ASP A 83 -4.15 -14.83 11.10
N PHE A 84 -4.15 -14.93 9.76
CA PHE A 84 -4.63 -16.12 9.05
C PHE A 84 -3.82 -17.36 9.40
N VAL A 85 -2.49 -17.27 9.42
CA VAL A 85 -1.61 -18.39 9.80
C VAL A 85 -1.84 -18.80 11.25
N ASN A 86 -1.92 -17.85 12.18
CA ASN A 86 -2.19 -18.13 13.60
C ASN A 86 -3.56 -18.80 13.79
N SER A 87 -4.59 -18.31 13.09
CA SER A 87 -5.94 -18.92 13.12
C SER A 87 -5.92 -20.34 12.56
N TRP A 88 -5.19 -20.57 11.46
CA TRP A 88 -5.05 -21.89 10.87
C TRP A 88 -4.31 -22.87 11.79
N LEU A 89 -3.19 -22.45 12.38
CA LEU A 89 -2.44 -23.23 13.36
C LEU A 89 -3.31 -23.61 14.56
N THR A 90 -4.03 -22.64 15.12
CA THR A 90 -4.97 -22.89 16.24
C THR A 90 -6.03 -23.93 15.86
N LYS A 91 -6.59 -23.86 14.65
CA LYS A 91 -7.55 -24.87 14.17
C LYS A 91 -6.90 -26.24 14.00
N CYS A 92 -5.69 -26.30 13.46
CA CYS A 92 -4.94 -27.55 13.35
C CYS A 92 -4.71 -28.16 14.73
N ASP A 93 -4.24 -27.38 15.71
CA ASP A 93 -3.99 -27.84 17.08
C ASP A 93 -5.26 -28.37 17.76
N MET A 94 -6.39 -27.66 17.63
CA MET A 94 -7.70 -28.13 18.12
C MET A 94 -8.12 -29.46 17.46
N THR A 95 -7.92 -29.58 16.14
CA THR A 95 -8.26 -30.81 15.39
C THR A 95 -7.34 -31.98 15.76
N TYR A 96 -6.10 -31.70 16.16
CA TYR A 96 -5.15 -32.71 16.64
C TYR A 96 -5.40 -33.13 18.08
N GLN A 97 -5.96 -32.27 18.94
CA GLN A 97 -6.34 -32.61 20.32
C GLN A 97 -7.62 -33.46 20.40
N GLU A 98 -8.59 -33.30 19.49
CA GLU A 98 -9.81 -34.12 19.45
C GLU A 98 -9.58 -35.57 18.98
N LYS A 99 -8.50 -35.83 18.22
CA LYS A 99 -8.19 -37.17 17.69
C LYS A 99 -7.67 -38.21 18.70
N PRO A 100 -6.76 -37.90 19.64
CA PRO A 100 -6.23 -38.90 20.57
C PRO A 100 -7.31 -39.48 21.50
N GLU A 101 -8.27 -38.67 21.95
CA GLU A 101 -9.33 -39.13 22.87
C GLU A 101 -10.32 -40.10 22.19
N LEU A 102 -10.68 -39.85 20.93
CA LEU A 102 -11.58 -40.74 20.17
C LEU A 102 -10.96 -42.12 19.88
N ASP A 103 -9.64 -42.19 19.71
CA ASP A 103 -8.93 -43.46 19.49
C ASP A 103 -8.72 -44.25 20.78
N GLU A 104 -8.51 -43.59 21.92
CA GLU A 104 -8.50 -44.24 23.23
C GLU A 104 -9.89 -44.75 23.64
N GLU A 105 -10.95 -43.93 23.47
CA GLU A 105 -12.32 -44.37 23.74
C GLU A 105 -12.74 -45.56 22.87
N ARG A 106 -12.36 -45.57 21.59
CA ARG A 106 -12.59 -46.73 20.71
C ARG A 106 -11.82 -47.97 21.15
N LYS A 107 -10.56 -47.82 21.59
CA LYS A 107 -9.77 -48.95 22.14
C LYS A 107 -10.42 -49.49 23.41
N ILE A 108 -10.86 -48.64 24.34
CA ILE A 108 -11.51 -49.05 25.59
C ILE A 108 -12.85 -49.76 25.31
N ARG A 109 -13.67 -49.26 24.38
CA ARG A 109 -14.94 -49.92 23.98
C ARG A 109 -14.70 -51.31 23.39
N LYS A 110 -13.66 -51.49 22.57
CA LYS A 110 -13.29 -52.81 22.01
C LYS A 110 -12.78 -53.79 23.07
N VAL A 111 -12.03 -53.32 24.07
CA VAL A 111 -11.56 -54.16 25.19
C VAL A 111 -12.72 -54.60 26.09
N LYS A 112 -13.68 -53.71 26.38
CA LYS A 112 -14.89 -54.05 27.15
C LYS A 112 -15.80 -55.07 26.45
N GLN A 113 -15.88 -55.04 25.12
CA GLN A 113 -16.65 -56.04 24.36
C GLN A 113 -15.99 -57.43 24.39
N ARG A 114 -14.66 -57.51 24.27
CA ARG A 114 -13.93 -58.79 24.36
C ARG A 114 -13.98 -59.43 25.76
N SER A 115 -14.10 -58.61 26.80
CA SER A 115 -14.17 -59.07 28.20
C SER A 115 -15.54 -59.67 28.58
N ARG A 116 -16.58 -59.48 27.75
CA ARG A 116 -17.95 -59.97 28.01
C ARG A 116 -18.30 -61.26 27.30
N SER A 117 -17.41 -61.77 26.45
CA SER A 117 -17.53 -63.06 25.79
C SER A 117 -16.42 -63.98 26.29
N LEU A 118 -16.55 -64.45 27.52
CA LEU A 118 -15.99 -65.75 27.91
C LEU A 118 -17.01 -66.81 27.47
N PRO A 119 -16.60 -67.87 26.75
CA PRO A 119 -17.49 -68.99 26.51
C PRO A 119 -17.80 -69.65 27.86
N ILE A 120 -19.08 -69.86 28.15
CA ILE A 120 -19.48 -70.81 29.17
C ILE A 120 -19.11 -72.19 28.58
N LEU A 121 -18.12 -72.83 29.20
CA LEU A 121 -17.85 -74.25 29.00
C LEU A 121 -18.89 -75.00 29.82
N ASP A 122 -19.88 -75.56 29.14
CA ASP A 122 -20.61 -76.78 29.53
C ASP A 122 -21.01 -77.52 28.24
#